data_AF-A0A9D7PUL6-F1
#
_entry.id   AF-A0A9D7PUL6-F1
#
_cell.length_a   1.000
_cell.length_b   1.000
_cell.length_c   1.000
_cell.angle_alpha   90.00
_cell.angle_beta   90.00
_cell.angle_gamma   90.00
#
_symmetry.space_group_name_H-M   'P 1'
#
loop_
_entity.id
_entity.type
_entity.pdbx_description
1 polymer ?
#
loop_
_entity_poly.entity_id
_entity_poly.type
_entity_poly.pdbx_seq_one_letter_code
_entity_poly.pdbx_strand_id
1 'polypeptide(L)'
;MLEAENLYGSRTKDYEYVGLELNETGPPKVWYPWGKYIVIQVSQTTANDTRQAIFQIAHEVVHVLSPNGQPITNNLEEGLATYFSKIVTDRDSGDNSYSLNSIQTTNYLKPYELVYKLITYDPDAIKKLRMIQPVLGQISKQTFIDAGITLADDIIDELIKPMEY
;
A
#
# COMPACT_ATOMS: atom_id res chain seq x y z
N MET A 1 -5.75 -10.29 -0.74
CA MET A 1 -6.23 -9.54 -1.93
C MET A 1 -7.67 -9.09 -1.77
N LEU A 2 -8.65 -9.99 -1.66
CA LEU A 2 -10.07 -9.61 -1.47
C LEU A 2 -10.30 -8.64 -0.29
N GLU A 3 -9.59 -8.84 0.83
CA GLU A 3 -9.68 -7.94 1.98
C GLU A 3 -9.20 -6.51 1.66
N ALA A 4 -8.09 -6.37 0.94
CA ALA A 4 -7.59 -5.07 0.52
C ALA A 4 -8.55 -4.40 -0.49
N GLU A 5 -9.18 -5.18 -1.39
CA GLU A 5 -10.23 -4.67 -2.28
C GLU A 5 -11.47 -4.20 -1.50
N ASN A 6 -11.87 -4.90 -0.44
CA ASN A 6 -13.00 -4.51 0.40
C ASN A 6 -12.74 -3.21 1.17
N LEU A 7 -11.48 -2.94 1.54
CA LEU A 7 -11.09 -1.73 2.25
C LEU A 7 -10.88 -0.55 1.30
N TYR A 8 -10.17 -0.78 0.18
CA TYR A 8 -9.67 0.30 -0.67
C TYR A 8 -10.36 0.37 -2.03
N GLY A 9 -11.26 -0.54 -2.35
CA GLY A 9 -11.91 -0.63 -3.66
C GLY A 9 -11.22 -1.61 -4.60
N SER A 10 -11.96 -2.01 -5.64
CA SER A 10 -11.59 -3.08 -6.57
C SER A 10 -10.25 -2.84 -7.26
N ARG A 11 -9.57 -3.94 -7.62
CA ARG A 11 -8.33 -3.91 -8.39
C ARG A 11 -8.55 -3.42 -9.82
N THR A 12 -7.60 -2.65 -10.35
CA THR A 12 -7.58 -2.31 -11.79
C THR A 12 -7.25 -3.54 -12.63
N LYS A 13 -7.78 -3.60 -13.86
CA LYS A 13 -7.64 -4.79 -14.73
C LYS A 13 -6.52 -4.66 -15.76
N ASP A 14 -5.68 -3.63 -15.64
CA ASP A 14 -4.63 -3.34 -16.62
C ASP A 14 -3.46 -4.31 -16.56
N TYR A 15 -3.24 -4.96 -15.42
CA TYR A 15 -2.22 -5.98 -15.21
C TYR A 15 -2.82 -7.23 -14.57
N GLU A 16 -2.34 -8.40 -14.96
CA GLU A 16 -2.71 -9.70 -14.42
C GLU A 16 -1.70 -10.14 -13.34
N TYR A 17 -2.20 -10.39 -12.13
CA TYR A 17 -1.40 -10.95 -11.04
C TYR A 17 -1.24 -12.45 -11.24
N VAL A 18 0.00 -12.93 -11.34
CA VAL A 18 0.29 -14.35 -11.68
C VAL A 18 0.92 -15.16 -10.56
N GLY A 19 1.32 -14.52 -9.46
CA GLY A 19 1.80 -15.27 -8.30
C GLY A 19 2.75 -14.50 -7.40
N LEU A 20 3.40 -15.28 -6.53
CA LEU A 20 4.36 -14.83 -5.54
C LEU A 20 5.67 -15.60 -5.72
N GLU A 21 6.79 -14.90 -5.60
CA GLU A 21 8.13 -15.50 -5.65
C GLU A 21 9.06 -14.88 -4.60
N LEU A 22 10.15 -15.61 -4.31
CA LEU A 22 11.19 -15.11 -3.43
C LEU A 22 12.20 -14.27 -4.23
N ASN A 23 12.56 -13.13 -3.66
CA ASN A 23 13.62 -12.26 -4.14
C ASN A 23 14.89 -12.52 -3.33
N GLU A 24 15.92 -13.04 -4.00
CA GLU A 24 17.18 -13.43 -3.36
C GLU A 24 18.03 -12.23 -2.94
N THR A 25 17.92 -11.09 -3.63
CA THR A 25 18.90 -9.98 -3.50
C THR A 25 18.31 -8.60 -3.31
N GLY A 26 16.98 -8.46 -3.18
CA GLY A 26 16.33 -7.15 -3.13
C GLY A 26 15.18 -7.04 -2.13
N PRO A 27 14.67 -5.81 -1.93
CA PRO A 27 13.50 -5.59 -1.09
C PRO A 27 12.26 -6.27 -1.70
N PRO A 28 11.21 -6.48 -0.88
CA PRO A 28 9.89 -6.82 -1.40
C PRO A 28 9.42 -5.75 -2.40
N LYS A 29 8.70 -6.20 -3.44
CA LYS A 29 8.17 -5.33 -4.50
C LYS A 29 7.13 -6.05 -5.35
N VAL A 30 6.32 -5.28 -6.08
CA VAL A 30 5.63 -5.75 -7.27
C VAL A 30 6.58 -5.72 -8.46
N TRP A 31 6.86 -6.89 -9.03
CA TRP A 31 7.74 -7.06 -10.19
C TRP A 31 6.91 -7.19 -11.48
N TYR A 32 7.42 -6.60 -12.57
CA TYR A 32 6.79 -6.55 -13.89
C TYR A 32 7.62 -7.37 -14.89
N PRO A 33 7.56 -8.71 -14.86
CA PRO A 33 8.54 -9.54 -15.54
C PRO A 33 8.36 -9.56 -17.07
N TRP A 34 7.13 -9.50 -17.59
CA TRP A 34 6.84 -9.41 -19.02
C TRP A 34 5.41 -8.91 -19.27
N GLY A 35 5.21 -8.19 -20.37
CA GLY A 35 3.89 -7.76 -20.84
C GLY A 35 3.07 -7.04 -19.76
N LYS A 36 1.83 -7.51 -19.56
CA LYS A 36 0.90 -7.01 -18.54
C LYS A 36 0.77 -7.97 -17.36
N TYR A 37 1.84 -8.64 -16.99
CA TYR A 37 1.86 -9.55 -15.85
C TYR A 37 2.63 -8.93 -14.69
N ILE A 38 2.17 -9.22 -13.47
CA ILE A 38 2.83 -8.81 -12.24
C ILE A 38 2.95 -9.97 -11.25
N VAL A 39 4.05 -9.95 -10.50
CA VAL A 39 4.39 -10.93 -9.47
C VAL A 39 4.71 -10.17 -8.19
N ILE A 40 4.26 -10.69 -7.04
CA ILE A 40 4.74 -10.20 -5.75
C ILE A 40 6.08 -10.87 -5.47
N GLN A 41 7.12 -10.08 -5.33
CA GLN A 41 8.42 -10.52 -4.85
C GLN A 41 8.55 -10.20 -3.37
N VAL A 42 8.90 -11.18 -2.54
CA VAL A 42 9.18 -10.99 -1.11
C VAL A 42 10.58 -11.47 -0.76
N SER A 43 11.19 -10.94 0.30
CA SER A 43 12.56 -11.28 0.68
C SER A 43 12.72 -12.76 1.05
N GLN A 44 13.89 -13.34 0.80
CA GLN A 44 14.20 -14.74 1.15
C GLN A 44 13.96 -15.09 2.62
N THR A 45 14.13 -14.13 3.53
CA THR A 45 13.94 -14.35 4.98
C THR A 45 12.49 -14.67 5.35
N THR A 46 11.52 -14.29 4.51
CA THR A 46 10.09 -14.68 4.69
C THR A 46 9.87 -16.19 4.71
N ALA A 47 10.75 -16.97 4.09
CA ALA A 47 10.66 -18.44 4.12
C ALA A 47 10.81 -19.01 5.54
N ASN A 48 11.42 -18.25 6.46
CA ASN A 48 11.70 -18.67 7.83
C ASN A 48 11.03 -17.81 8.91
N ASP A 49 10.40 -16.68 8.56
CA ASP A 49 9.62 -15.85 9.48
C ASP A 49 8.23 -15.55 8.90
N THR A 50 7.23 -16.25 9.42
CA THR A 50 5.83 -16.08 9.02
C THR A 50 5.32 -14.67 9.25
N ARG A 51 5.78 -13.95 10.29
CA ARG A 51 5.36 -12.57 10.55
C ARG A 51 5.88 -11.66 9.45
N GLN A 52 7.13 -11.85 9.05
CA GLN A 52 7.73 -11.13 7.92
C GLN A 52 7.02 -11.45 6.61
N ALA A 53 6.68 -12.73 6.38
CA ALA A 53 5.90 -13.13 5.22
C ALA A 53 4.55 -12.42 5.17
N ILE A 54 3.78 -12.44 6.27
CA ILE A 54 2.49 -11.75 6.35
C ILE A 54 2.68 -10.25 6.08
N PHE A 55 3.66 -9.62 6.75
CA PHE A 55 3.91 -8.18 6.63
C PHE A 55 4.28 -7.78 5.20
N GLN A 56 5.22 -8.47 4.55
CA GLN A 56 5.64 -8.13 3.20
C GLN A 56 4.56 -8.44 2.16
N ILE A 57 3.91 -9.60 2.26
CA ILE A 57 2.84 -9.97 1.31
C ILE A 57 1.67 -8.99 1.42
N ALA A 58 1.24 -8.66 2.63
CA ALA A 58 0.15 -7.72 2.83
C ALA A 58 0.48 -6.33 2.27
N HIS A 59 1.72 -5.84 2.47
CA HIS A 59 2.19 -4.60 1.87
C HIS A 59 2.06 -4.62 0.34
N GLU A 60 2.65 -5.61 -0.31
CA GLU A 60 2.66 -5.71 -1.78
C GLU A 60 1.27 -5.96 -2.38
N VAL A 61 0.35 -6.59 -1.64
CA VAL A 61 -1.05 -6.75 -2.07
C VAL A 61 -1.72 -5.41 -2.35
N VAL A 62 -1.36 -4.33 -1.63
CA VAL A 62 -1.92 -2.99 -1.87
C VAL A 62 -1.44 -2.42 -3.20
N HIS A 63 -0.13 -2.53 -3.50
CA HIS A 63 0.41 -2.13 -4.81
C HIS A 63 -0.21 -2.90 -5.97
N VAL A 64 -0.56 -4.18 -5.75
CA VAL A 64 -1.28 -5.01 -6.75
C VAL A 64 -2.70 -4.51 -7.02
N LEU A 65 -3.33 -3.69 -6.15
CA LEU A 65 -4.66 -3.14 -6.41
C LEU A 65 -4.69 -2.17 -7.59
N SER A 66 -3.61 -1.42 -7.82
CA SER A 66 -3.57 -0.47 -8.93
C SER A 66 -2.17 -0.31 -9.53
N PRO A 67 -1.59 -1.41 -10.08
CA PRO A 67 -0.28 -1.40 -10.70
C PRO A 67 -0.23 -0.41 -11.86
N ASN A 68 0.82 0.40 -11.91
CA ASN A 68 0.99 1.44 -12.93
C ASN A 68 2.28 1.29 -13.75
N GLY A 69 3.13 0.29 -13.44
CA GLY A 69 4.39 0.06 -14.13
C GLY A 69 5.47 1.10 -13.82
N GLN A 70 5.26 1.96 -12.82
CA GLN A 70 6.22 2.96 -12.38
C GLN A 70 6.85 2.54 -11.05
N PRO A 71 8.15 2.80 -10.83
CA PRO A 71 8.83 2.44 -9.58
C PRO A 71 8.59 3.45 -8.46
N ILE A 72 7.93 4.59 -8.75
CA ILE A 72 7.73 5.68 -7.80
C ILE A 72 6.28 5.66 -7.34
N THR A 73 6.11 5.54 -6.03
CA THR A 73 4.83 5.67 -5.32
C THR A 73 4.78 7.01 -4.59
N ASN A 74 3.59 7.39 -4.14
CA ASN A 74 3.39 8.54 -3.25
C ASN A 74 3.15 8.07 -1.80
N ASN A 75 3.19 9.02 -0.86
CA ASN A 75 2.97 8.73 0.55
C ASN A 75 1.59 8.09 0.83
N LEU A 76 0.58 8.37 0.01
CA LEU A 76 -0.74 7.76 0.13
C LEU A 76 -0.68 6.25 -0.17
N GLU A 77 -0.08 5.86 -1.29
CA GLU A 77 0.02 4.45 -1.69
C GLU A 77 0.82 3.63 -0.67
N GLU A 78 1.99 4.13 -0.28
CA GLU A 78 2.87 3.44 0.68
C GLU A 78 2.31 3.46 2.09
N GLY A 79 1.64 4.54 2.49
CA GLY A 79 0.95 4.62 3.77
C GLY A 79 -0.20 3.60 3.86
N LEU A 80 -0.94 3.38 2.76
CA LEU A 80 -2.00 2.37 2.69
C LEU A 80 -1.43 0.95 2.73
N ALA A 81 -0.35 0.70 1.99
CA ALA A 81 0.36 -0.57 2.02
C ALA A 81 0.87 -0.88 3.43
N THR A 82 1.48 0.11 4.09
CA THR A 82 1.99 0.01 5.46
C THR A 82 0.86 -0.20 6.48
N TYR A 83 -0.23 0.56 6.37
CA TYR A 83 -1.39 0.43 7.26
C TYR A 83 -2.02 -0.96 7.14
N PHE A 84 -2.24 -1.43 5.90
CA PHE A 84 -2.83 -2.74 5.65
C PHE A 84 -1.91 -3.86 6.14
N SER A 85 -0.62 -3.75 5.87
CA SER A 85 0.40 -4.67 6.36
C SER A 85 0.40 -4.78 7.88
N LYS A 86 0.32 -3.64 8.58
CA LYS A 86 0.21 -3.59 10.03
C LYS A 86 -1.00 -4.35 10.56
N ILE A 87 -2.21 -4.01 10.10
CA ILE A 87 -3.44 -4.59 10.66
C ILE A 87 -3.53 -6.09 10.42
N VAL A 88 -3.07 -6.56 9.25
CA VAL A 88 -3.09 -7.99 8.90
C VAL A 88 -2.04 -8.73 9.73
N THR A 89 -0.83 -8.18 9.86
CA THR A 89 0.24 -8.80 10.66
C THR A 89 -0.15 -8.89 12.13
N ASP A 90 -0.68 -7.82 12.72
CA ASP A 90 -1.14 -7.79 14.10
C ASP A 90 -2.21 -8.86 14.36
N ARG A 91 -3.20 -8.94 13.46
CA ARG A 91 -4.29 -9.92 13.54
C ARG A 91 -3.80 -11.36 13.41
N ASP A 92 -2.99 -11.65 12.39
CA ASP A 92 -2.69 -13.03 11.99
C ASP A 92 -1.47 -13.61 12.72
N SER A 93 -0.58 -12.76 13.23
CA SER A 93 0.54 -13.21 14.08
C SER A 93 0.27 -13.09 15.58
N GLY A 94 -0.62 -12.19 16.00
CA GLY A 94 -0.80 -11.82 17.41
C GLY A 94 0.37 -11.04 18.02
N ASP A 95 1.38 -10.65 17.23
CA ASP A 95 2.58 -9.93 17.66
C ASP A 95 2.57 -8.49 17.16
N ASN A 96 1.91 -7.61 17.92
CA ASN A 96 1.83 -6.19 17.59
C ASN A 96 3.19 -5.47 17.65
N SER A 97 4.18 -6.05 18.34
CA SER A 97 5.51 -5.45 18.46
C SER A 97 6.29 -5.57 17.16
N TYR A 98 6.10 -6.66 16.42
CA TYR A 98 6.76 -6.88 15.14
C TYR A 98 6.40 -5.82 14.10
N SER A 99 5.10 -5.61 13.86
CA SER A 99 4.65 -4.62 12.87
C SER A 99 5.04 -3.19 13.26
N LEU A 100 4.95 -2.87 14.57
CA LEU A 100 5.31 -1.56 15.09
C LEU A 100 6.79 -1.25 14.86
N ASN A 101 7.67 -2.17 15.22
CA ASN A 101 9.12 -2.02 15.04
C ASN A 101 9.49 -1.93 13.54
N SER A 102 8.78 -2.68 12.69
CA SER A 102 8.98 -2.67 11.23
C SER A 102 8.62 -1.34 10.57
N ILE A 103 7.81 -0.51 11.25
CA ILE A 103 7.37 0.79 10.73
C ILE A 103 8.17 1.93 11.37
N GLN A 104 8.28 1.96 12.70
CA GLN A 104 8.83 3.10 13.46
C GLN A 104 10.28 3.44 13.13
N THR A 105 11.05 2.47 12.63
CA THR A 105 12.48 2.63 12.35
C THR A 105 12.78 2.93 10.88
N THR A 106 11.74 3.24 10.09
CA THR A 106 11.81 3.36 8.63
C THR A 106 11.13 4.62 8.13
N ASN A 107 11.34 4.94 6.84
CA ASN A 107 10.66 6.04 6.17
C ASN A 107 9.14 5.81 5.99
N TYR A 108 8.63 4.62 6.31
CA TYR A 108 7.20 4.29 6.24
C TYR A 108 6.36 4.89 7.39
N LEU A 109 6.99 5.35 8.48
CA LEU A 109 6.26 5.91 9.63
C LEU A 109 5.39 7.12 9.24
N LYS A 110 5.97 8.07 8.51
CA LYS A 110 5.26 9.29 8.10
C LYS A 110 4.08 8.99 7.14
N PRO A 111 4.26 8.23 6.04
CA PRO A 111 3.15 7.75 5.20
C PRO A 111 2.04 7.07 6.00
N TYR A 112 2.41 6.16 6.91
CA TYR A 112 1.47 5.47 7.78
C TYR A 112 0.64 6.45 8.63
N GLU A 113 1.27 7.44 9.27
CA GLU A 113 0.59 8.43 10.10
C GLU A 113 -0.35 9.32 9.28
N LEU A 114 0.05 9.72 8.07
CA LEU A 114 -0.79 10.49 7.16
C LEU A 114 -2.04 9.71 6.74
N VAL A 115 -1.87 8.45 6.37
CA VAL A 115 -2.99 7.56 6.00
C VAL A 115 -3.88 7.25 7.19
N TYR A 116 -3.30 7.04 8.38
CA TYR A 116 -4.06 6.87 9.61
C TYR A 116 -4.98 8.08 9.87
N LYS A 117 -4.48 9.31 9.69
CA LYS A 117 -5.29 10.54 9.80
C LYS A 117 -6.42 10.56 8.77
N LEU A 118 -6.14 10.23 7.51
CA LEU A 118 -7.15 10.20 6.45
C LEU A 118 -8.27 9.20 6.73
N ILE A 119 -7.93 7.94 7.05
CA ILE A 119 -8.91 6.87 7.31
C ILE A 119 -9.69 7.14 8.60
N THR A 120 -9.05 7.74 9.62
CA THR A 120 -9.74 8.15 10.85
C THR A 120 -10.74 9.28 10.58
N TYR A 121 -10.38 10.22 9.70
CA TYR A 121 -11.25 11.32 9.30
C TYR A 121 -12.45 10.84 8.47
N ASP A 122 -12.21 9.96 7.49
CA ASP A 122 -13.24 9.40 6.62
C ASP A 122 -12.87 7.94 6.25
N PRO A 123 -13.51 6.94 6.89
CA PRO A 123 -13.21 5.53 6.65
C PRO A 123 -13.43 5.06 5.20
N ASP A 124 -14.27 5.77 4.44
CA ASP A 124 -14.55 5.46 3.04
C ASP A 124 -13.72 6.31 2.06
N ALA A 125 -12.82 7.18 2.56
CA ALA A 125 -12.02 8.09 1.75
C ALA A 125 -11.33 7.41 0.57
N ILE A 126 -10.69 6.27 0.81
CA ILE A 126 -9.91 5.59 -0.22
C ILE A 126 -10.79 5.07 -1.35
N LYS A 127 -11.98 4.54 -1.03
CA LYS A 127 -12.96 4.12 -2.03
C LYS A 127 -13.46 5.33 -2.83
N LYS A 128 -13.78 6.44 -2.16
CA LYS A 128 -14.20 7.68 -2.82
C LYS A 128 -13.15 8.21 -3.79
N LEU A 129 -11.89 8.27 -3.35
CA LEU A 129 -10.77 8.67 -4.20
C LEU A 129 -10.60 7.73 -5.40
N ARG A 130 -10.66 6.41 -5.17
CA ARG A 130 -10.45 5.42 -6.24
C ARG A 130 -11.62 5.28 -7.21
N MET A 131 -12.81 5.78 -6.87
CA MET A 131 -13.90 5.96 -7.84
C MET A 131 -13.60 7.07 -8.85
N ILE A 132 -12.81 8.09 -8.46
CA ILE A 132 -12.41 9.21 -9.33
C ILE A 132 -11.10 8.89 -10.07
N GLN A 133 -10.08 8.41 -9.35
CA GLN A 133 -8.78 8.01 -9.88
C GLN A 133 -8.40 6.63 -9.33
N PRO A 134 -8.58 5.54 -10.11
CA PRO A 134 -8.37 4.17 -9.65
C PRO A 134 -6.93 3.83 -9.22
N VAL A 135 -5.94 4.59 -9.72
CA VAL A 135 -4.51 4.37 -9.47
C VAL A 135 -4.03 5.20 -8.28
N LEU A 136 -3.66 4.53 -7.19
CA LEU A 136 -3.26 5.15 -5.91
C LEU A 136 -2.12 6.17 -6.08
N GLY A 137 -1.03 5.78 -6.73
CA GLY A 137 0.10 6.65 -7.03
C GLY A 137 -0.21 7.85 -7.94
N GLN A 138 -1.41 7.92 -8.54
CA GLN A 138 -1.86 9.01 -9.41
C GLN A 138 -2.97 9.87 -8.79
N ILE A 139 -3.38 9.58 -7.55
CA ILE A 139 -4.33 10.43 -6.82
C ILE A 139 -3.72 11.82 -6.65
N SER A 140 -4.50 12.83 -6.99
CA SER A 140 -4.10 14.24 -6.98
C SER A 140 -4.96 15.05 -6.02
N LYS A 141 -4.56 16.30 -5.73
CA LYS A 141 -5.40 17.23 -4.96
C LYS A 141 -6.80 17.40 -5.55
N GLN A 142 -6.92 17.45 -6.88
CA GLN A 142 -8.21 17.52 -7.55
C GLN A 142 -9.07 16.29 -7.27
N THR A 143 -8.47 15.10 -7.18
CA THR A 143 -9.17 13.87 -6.82
C THR A 143 -9.81 13.97 -5.42
N PHE A 144 -9.14 14.59 -4.44
CA PHE A 144 -9.72 14.84 -3.11
C PHE A 144 -10.91 15.80 -3.16
N ILE A 145 -10.79 16.87 -3.95
CA ILE A 145 -11.87 17.86 -4.16
C ILE A 145 -13.09 17.18 -4.79
N ASP A 146 -12.88 16.42 -5.86
CA ASP A 146 -13.94 15.73 -6.60
C ASP A 146 -14.60 14.63 -5.77
N ALA A 147 -13.83 14.00 -4.87
CA ALA A 147 -14.33 13.02 -3.90
C ALA A 147 -15.07 13.66 -2.71
N GLY A 148 -15.08 15.00 -2.60
CA GLY A 148 -15.71 15.73 -1.51
C GLY A 148 -15.00 15.56 -0.15
N ILE A 149 -13.69 15.29 -0.15
CA ILE A 149 -12.90 15.09 1.07
C ILE A 149 -12.28 16.43 1.49
N THR A 150 -12.68 16.94 2.66
CA THR A 150 -12.26 18.25 3.19
C THR A 150 -11.20 18.13 4.30
N LEU A 151 -10.18 17.30 4.09
CA LEU A 151 -9.01 17.24 4.98
C LEU A 151 -8.15 18.50 4.82
N ALA A 152 -7.34 18.85 5.82
CA ALA A 152 -6.47 20.02 5.74
C ALA A 152 -5.51 19.92 4.54
N ASP A 153 -5.36 21.03 3.81
CA ASP A 153 -4.60 21.10 2.57
C ASP A 153 -3.14 20.65 2.71
N ASP A 154 -2.51 20.98 3.83
CA ASP A 154 -1.14 20.57 4.14
C ASP A 154 -1.02 19.04 4.28
N ILE A 155 -2.03 18.37 4.84
CA ILE A 155 -2.06 16.91 4.94
C ILE A 155 -2.28 16.28 3.56
N ILE A 156 -3.18 16.85 2.74
CA ILE A 156 -3.42 16.36 1.37
C ILE A 156 -2.15 16.51 0.53
N ASP A 157 -1.50 17.66 0.60
CA ASP A 157 -0.27 17.94 -0.13
C ASP A 157 0.86 16.97 0.29
N GLU A 158 0.94 16.60 1.58
CA GLU A 158 1.88 15.57 2.04
C GLU A 158 1.51 14.16 1.57
N LEU A 159 0.22 13.79 1.55
CA LEU A 159 -0.25 12.48 1.09
C LEU A 159 0.10 12.21 -0.37
N ILE A 160 0.03 13.21 -1.24
CA ILE A 160 0.24 13.04 -2.69
C ILE A 160 1.70 13.25 -3.13
N LYS A 161 2.60 13.64 -2.21
CA LYS A 161 4.03 13.75 -2.52
C LYS A 161 4.64 12.38 -2.83
N PRO A 162 5.58 12.30 -3.78
CA PRO A 162 6.40 11.10 -3.96
C PRO A 162 7.03 10.65 -2.63
N MET A 163 7.06 9.34 -2.39
CA MET A 163 7.73 8.81 -1.20
C MET A 163 9.25 8.93 -1.35
N GLU A 164 9.90 9.37 -0.27
CA GLU A 164 11.36 9.35 -0.12
C GLU A 164 11.74 8.06 0.63
N TYR A 165 12.51 7.19 -0.04
CA TYR A 165 12.94 5.88 0.49
C TYR A 165 14.33 5.92 1.13
#